data_AF-A0A2M9JVV1-F1
#
_entry.id   AF-A0A2M9JVV1-F1
#
_cell.length_a   1.000
_cell.length_b   1.000
_cell.length_c   1.000
_cell.angle_alpha   90.00
_cell.angle_beta   90.00
_cell.angle_gamma   90.00
#
_symmetry.space_group_name_H-M   'P 1'
#
loop_
_entity.id
_entity.type
_entity.pdbx_description
1 polymer ?
#
loop_
_entity_poly.entity_id
_entity_poly.type
_entity_poly.pdbx_seq_one_letter_code
_entity_poly.pdbx_strand_id
1 'polypeptide(L)'
;MHITPTTAHPTGQWAVQQAREATRALAEHGEQVRYLLRDRGAKYTASLDAVFTAEDVDILLSAPRAPKMNLVAQRIAPAALK
;
A
#
# COMPACT_ATOMS: atom_id res chain seq x y z
N MET A 1 2.36 12.34 4.37
CA MET A 1 3.01 11.07 3.96
C MET A 1 2.98 10.14 5.15
N HIS A 2 2.25 9.04 5.06
CA HIS A 2 2.16 8.03 6.12
C HIS A 2 3.11 6.87 5.80
N ILE A 3 3.98 6.48 6.73
CA ILE A 3 4.90 5.34 6.58
C ILE A 3 4.51 4.30 7.62
N THR A 4 4.14 3.11 7.17
CA THR A 4 3.82 1.99 8.06
C THR A 4 5.09 1.22 8.45
N PRO A 5 5.07 0.49 9.58
CA PRO A 5 6.11 -0.48 9.93
C PRO A 5 6.40 -1.46 8.79
N THR A 6 7.59 -2.05 8.83
CA THR A 6 8.05 -3.01 7.82
C THR A 6 8.54 -4.31 8.45
N THR A 7 8.62 -5.37 7.66
CA THR A 7 9.10 -6.69 8.07
C THR A 7 9.96 -7.32 6.98
N ALA A 8 10.93 -8.15 7.37
CA ALA A 8 11.85 -8.83 6.43
C ALA A 8 11.11 -9.81 5.49
N HIS A 9 9.99 -10.39 5.95
CA HIS A 9 9.21 -11.37 5.20
C HIS A 9 7.74 -10.96 5.15
N PRO A 10 7.39 -9.96 4.33
CA PRO A 10 6.02 -9.47 4.26
C PRO A 10 5.13 -10.53 3.60
N THR A 11 4.13 -11.01 4.34
CA THR A 11 3.07 -11.89 3.81
C THR A 11 1.87 -11.08 3.35
N GLY A 12 1.00 -11.69 2.54
CA GLY A 12 -0.27 -11.05 2.16
C GLY A 12 -1.15 -10.71 3.37
N GLN A 13 -1.23 -11.59 4.36
CA GLN A 13 -1.97 -11.33 5.60
C GLN A 13 -1.41 -10.15 6.39
N TRP A 14 -0.08 -10.06 6.51
CA TRP A 14 0.56 -8.92 7.16
C TRP A 14 0.26 -7.62 6.41
N ALA A 15 0.32 -7.64 5.08
CA ALA A 15 0.01 -6.46 4.26
C ALA A 15 -1.45 -6.00 4.45
N VAL A 16 -2.42 -6.93 4.55
CA VAL A 16 -3.82 -6.59 4.86
C VAL A 16 -3.92 -5.90 6.22
N GLN A 17 -3.20 -6.38 7.24
CA GLN A 17 -3.21 -5.72 8.55
C GLN A 17 -2.62 -4.31 8.48
N GLN A 18 -1.51 -4.12 7.78
CA GLN A 18 -0.96 -2.78 7.59
C GLN A 18 -1.92 -1.85 6.84
N ALA A 19 -2.69 -2.37 5.88
CA ALA A 19 -3.72 -1.58 5.19
C ALA A 19 -4.82 -1.11 6.15
N ARG A 20 -5.30 -1.97 7.06
CA ARG A 20 -6.33 -1.61 8.05
C ARG A 20 -5.84 -0.55 9.03
N GLU A 21 -4.61 -0.70 9.48
CA GLU A 21 -3.97 0.27 10.35
C GLU A 21 -3.83 1.63 9.66
N ALA A 22 -3.44 1.62 8.38
CA ALA A 22 -3.33 2.84 7.58
C ALA A 22 -4.68 3.52 7.36
N THR A 23 -5.74 2.80 6.98
CA THR A 23 -7.07 3.40 6.76
C THR A 23 -7.66 3.95 8.05
N ARG A 24 -7.48 3.25 9.19
CA ARG A 24 -7.85 3.77 10.50
C ARG A 24 -7.13 5.07 10.82
N ALA A 25 -5.81 5.12 10.63
CA ALA A 25 -5.04 6.33 10.87
C ALA A 25 -5.50 7.49 9.98
N LEU A 26 -5.81 7.24 8.69
CA LEU A 26 -6.34 8.27 7.80
C LEU A 26 -7.69 8.81 8.30
N ALA A 27 -8.59 7.92 8.71
CA ALA A 27 -9.90 8.30 9.26
C ALA A 27 -9.77 9.13 10.56
N GLU A 28 -8.88 8.73 11.47
CA GLU A 28 -8.61 9.45 12.73
C GLU A 28 -8.08 10.88 12.49
N HIS A 29 -7.30 11.09 11.43
CA HIS A 29 -6.79 12.41 11.06
C HIS A 29 -7.73 13.19 10.12
N GLY A 30 -8.87 12.62 9.72
CA GLY A 30 -9.81 13.23 8.77
C GLY A 30 -9.22 13.35 7.34
N GLU A 31 -8.20 12.56 7.01
CA GLU A 31 -7.60 12.56 5.67
C GLU A 31 -8.45 11.71 4.70
N GLN A 32 -8.91 12.33 3.61
CA GLN A 32 -9.59 11.63 2.53
C GLN A 32 -8.58 11.28 1.42
N VAL A 33 -8.42 9.99 1.16
CA VAL A 33 -7.60 9.48 0.06
C VAL A 33 -8.52 9.01 -1.05
N ARG A 34 -8.25 9.45 -2.28
CA ARG A 34 -9.07 9.05 -3.45
C ARG A 34 -8.48 7.86 -4.22
N TYR A 35 -7.16 7.73 -4.23
CA TYR A 35 -6.48 6.71 -5.02
C TYR A 35 -5.41 6.00 -4.19
N LEU A 36 -5.34 4.68 -4.32
CA LEU A 36 -4.20 3.87 -3.91
C LEU A 36 -3.37 3.52 -5.15
N LEU A 37 -2.14 4.02 -5.24
CA LEU A 37 -1.18 3.55 -6.24
C LEU A 37 -0.32 2.43 -5.66
N ARG A 38 -0.38 1.23 -6.26
CA ARG A 38 0.49 0.11 -5.90
C ARG A 38 1.13 -0.57 -7.10
N ASP A 39 2.17 -1.37 -6.85
CA ASP A 39 2.70 -2.29 -7.84
C ASP A 39 1.95 -3.63 -7.86
N ARG A 40 2.33 -4.53 -8.76
CA ARG A 40 1.71 -5.87 -8.91
C ARG A 40 2.40 -6.96 -8.09
N GLY A 41 3.10 -6.61 -7.01
CA GLY A 41 3.75 -7.58 -6.13
C GLY A 41 2.75 -8.57 -5.51
N ALA A 42 3.14 -9.85 -5.43
CA ALA A 42 2.26 -10.95 -5.00
C ALA A 42 1.69 -10.80 -3.57
N LYS A 43 2.34 -9.98 -2.73
CA LYS A 43 1.86 -9.65 -1.37
C LYS A 43 0.65 -8.71 -1.36
N TYR A 44 0.39 -7.99 -2.44
CA TYR A 44 -0.77 -7.11 -2.58
C TYR A 44 -1.93 -7.90 -3.17
N THR A 45 -2.73 -8.48 -2.29
CA THR A 45 -3.83 -9.39 -2.62
C THR A 45 -5.15 -8.64 -2.80
N ALA A 46 -6.17 -9.29 -3.36
CA ALA A 46 -7.52 -8.74 -3.43
C ALA A 46 -8.10 -8.38 -2.05
N SER A 47 -7.71 -9.10 -0.99
CA SER A 47 -8.11 -8.78 0.39
C SER A 47 -7.49 -7.48 0.90
N LEU A 48 -6.32 -7.08 0.38
CA LEU A 48 -5.72 -5.79 0.68
C LEU A 48 -6.46 -4.69 -0.07
N ASP A 49 -6.70 -4.89 -1.37
CA ASP A 49 -7.46 -3.94 -2.19
C ASP A 49 -8.86 -3.68 -1.59
N ALA A 50 -9.50 -4.74 -1.05
CA ALA A 50 -10.81 -4.67 -0.39
C ALA A 50 -10.86 -3.73 0.83
N VAL A 51 -9.75 -3.56 1.56
CA VAL A 51 -9.67 -2.65 2.71
C VAL A 51 -9.82 -1.20 2.24
N PHE A 52 -9.20 -0.84 1.12
CA PHE A 52 -9.23 0.51 0.58
C PHE A 52 -10.53 0.78 -0.19
N THR A 53 -11.05 -0.18 -0.95
CA THR A 53 -12.32 -0.01 -1.65
C THR A 53 -13.51 0.14 -0.68
N ALA A 54 -13.41 -0.39 0.53
CA ALA A 54 -14.42 -0.19 1.58
C ALA A 54 -14.47 1.27 2.08
N GLU A 55 -13.39 2.04 1.85
CA GLU A 55 -13.26 3.46 2.17
C GLU A 55 -13.42 4.34 0.91
N ASP A 56 -14.07 3.82 -0.14
CA ASP A 56 -14.28 4.49 -1.43
C ASP A 56 -12.98 4.91 -2.15
N VAL A 57 -11.88 4.18 -1.92
CA VAL A 57 -10.58 4.43 -2.56
C VAL A 57 -10.43 3.61 -3.85
N ASP A 58 -10.11 4.28 -4.94
CA ASP A 58 -9.84 3.65 -6.24
C ASP A 58 -8.43 3.04 -6.30
N ILE A 59 -8.33 1.80 -6.76
CA ILE A 59 -7.03 1.10 -6.89
C ILE A 59 -6.41 1.37 -8.26
N LEU A 60 -5.26 2.03 -8.27
CA LEU A 60 -4.45 2.25 -9.46
C LEU A 60 -3.22 1.33 -9.44
N LEU A 61 -3.07 0.54 -10.51
CA LEU A 61 -1.91 -0.32 -10.69
C LEU A 61 -0.86 0.39 -11.53
N SER A 62 0.39 0.42 -11.06
CA SER A 62 1.52 0.84 -11.91
C SER A 62 1.52 0.02 -13.20
N ALA A 63 1.93 0.54 -14.36
CA ALA A 63 2.00 -0.27 -15.59
C ALA A 63 3.02 -1.42 -15.46
N PRO A 64 2.82 -2.55 -16.17
CA PRO A 64 3.76 -3.68 -16.13
C PRO A 64 5.16 -3.24 -16.55
N ARG A 65 6.20 -3.70 -15.82
CA ARG A 65 7.62 -3.44 -16.13
C ARG A 65 8.00 -1.96 -16.19
N ALA A 66 7.31 -1.11 -15.43
CA ALA A 66 7.59 0.32 -15.39
C ALA A 66 8.00 0.76 -13.96
N PRO A 67 9.26 0.47 -13.56
CA PRO A 67 9.75 0.71 -12.19
C PRO A 67 9.66 2.17 -11.76
N LYS A 68 9.65 3.11 -12.72
CA LYS A 68 9.56 4.54 -12.44
C LYS A 68 8.25 4.96 -11.77
N MET A 69 7.14 4.26 -11.98
CA MET A 69 5.87 4.59 -11.31
C MET A 69 5.84 4.23 -9.82
N ASN A 70 6.75 3.37 -9.36
CA ASN A 70 6.88 3.03 -7.95
C ASN A 70 8.12 3.67 -7.31
N LEU A 71 8.77 4.62 -7.99
CA LEU A 71 10.06 5.20 -7.55
C LEU A 71 9.96 5.87 -6.19
N VAL A 72 8.86 6.54 -5.88
CA VAL A 72 8.68 7.23 -4.60
C VAL A 72 8.65 6.19 -3.46
N ALA A 73 7.83 5.15 -3.59
CA ALA A 73 7.77 4.09 -2.57
C ALA A 73 9.11 3.33 -2.47
N GLN A 74 9.77 3.03 -3.59
CA GLN A 74 11.08 2.38 -3.60
C GLN A 74 12.19 3.26 -3.00
N ARG A 75 12.06 4.59 -3.09
CA ARG A 75 13.03 5.52 -2.51
C ARG A 75 12.96 5.52 -0.99
N ILE A 76 11.76 5.45 -0.42
CA ILE A 76 11.53 5.45 1.02
C ILE A 76 11.62 4.04 1.63
N ALA A 77 11.50 2.99 0.82
CA ALA A 77 11.68 1.61 1.27
C ALA A 77 13.13 1.37 1.76
N PRO A 78 13.30 0.66 2.89
CA PRO A 78 14.61 0.24 3.38
C PRO A 78 15.37 -0.57 2.32
N ALA A 79 16.69 -0.44 2.28
CA ALA A 79 17.53 -1.16 1.31
C ALA A 79 17.38 -2.69 1.39
N ALA A 80 17.04 -3.23 2.56
CA ALA A 80 16.81 -4.66 2.79
C ALA A 80 15.51 -5.22 2.15
N LEU A 81 14.70 -4.37 1.52
CA LEU A 81 13.40 -4.73 0.92
C LEU A 81 13.29 -4.35 -0.56
N LYS A 82 14.43 -3.97 -1.17
CA LYS A 82 14.53 -3.64 -2.60
C LYS A 82 14.81 -4.86 -3.44
#